data_AF-A0A1G3A9J8-F1
#
_entry.id   AF-A0A1G3A9J8-F1
#
_cell.length_a   1.000
_cell.length_b   1.000
_cell.length_c   1.000
_cell.angle_alpha   90.00
_cell.angle_beta   90.00
_cell.angle_gamma   90.00
#
_symmetry.space_group_name_H-M   'P 1'
#
loop_
_entity.id
_entity.type
_entity.pdbx_description
1 polymer ?
#
loop_
_entity_poly.entity_id
_entity_poly.type
_entity_poly.pdbx_seq_one_letter_code
_entity_poly.pdbx_strand_id
1 'polypeptide(L)'
;MMIEMISQGGIPALTDDQRPPDIDNPRGYYEFQPVKRTREDPGWIPGAIGKVVKMVHLLLLDLPLSGRYRVVLMRRNLLEVVRSQNVMLERLGKSSQDLPQDRLIEVYGSQMEKVKDHMRSNPHRFQFMEADYGELIRDPCPGVREVSEFLGGLDVDRMRAVVEPTLYRIRVERGENRL
;
A
#
# COMPACT_ATOMS: atom_id res chain seq x y z
N MET A 1 2.40 1.63 -7.40
CA MET A 1 0.97 1.40 -7.69
C MET A 1 0.01 2.29 -6.89
N MET A 2 -0.52 1.95 -5.70
CA MET A 2 -1.64 2.74 -5.12
C MET A 2 -1.31 4.22 -4.87
N ILE A 3 -0.22 4.53 -4.17
CA ILE A 3 0.21 5.93 -3.95
C ILE A 3 0.52 6.68 -5.26
N GLU A 4 1.11 5.98 -6.23
CA GLU A 4 1.38 6.52 -7.57
C GLU A 4 0.08 6.81 -8.33
N MET A 5 -0.90 5.91 -8.25
CA MET A 5 -2.24 6.08 -8.83
C MET A 5 -2.90 7.34 -8.26
N ILE A 6 -2.92 7.47 -6.94
CA ILE A 6 -3.45 8.66 -6.25
C ILE A 6 -2.69 9.93 -6.66
N SER A 7 -1.36 9.83 -6.79
CA SER A 7 -0.51 10.95 -7.22
C SER A 7 -0.79 11.40 -8.65
N GLN A 8 -0.93 10.48 -9.59
CA GLN A 8 -1.28 10.80 -10.97
C GLN A 8 -2.73 11.29 -11.10
N GLY A 9 -3.61 10.84 -10.20
CA GLY A 9 -5.00 11.27 -10.11
C GLY A 9 -5.22 12.68 -9.56
N GLY A 10 -4.19 13.30 -8.95
CA GLY A 10 -4.22 14.72 -8.57
C GLY A 10 -3.89 15.03 -7.11
N ILE A 11 -3.62 14.04 -6.24
CA ILE A 11 -3.16 14.31 -4.87
C ILE A 11 -1.64 14.09 -4.79
N PRO A 12 -0.82 15.13 -4.66
CA PRO A 12 0.63 14.99 -4.69
C PRO A 12 1.13 14.04 -3.58
N ALA A 13 2.08 13.17 -3.92
CA ALA A 13 2.71 12.31 -2.94
C ALA A 13 3.74 13.07 -2.09
N LEU A 14 3.72 12.85 -0.77
CA LEU A 14 4.81 13.26 0.10
C LEU A 14 5.84 12.13 0.14
N THR A 15 7.04 12.44 -0.37
CA THR A 15 8.18 11.53 -0.43
C THR A 15 9.44 12.31 -0.05
N ASP A 16 10.52 11.61 0.33
CA ASP A 16 11.83 12.21 0.60
C ASP A 16 12.90 11.89 -0.44
N ASP A 17 12.53 11.16 -1.50
CA ASP A 17 13.38 10.76 -2.64
C ASP A 17 14.73 10.14 -2.24
N GLN A 18 14.85 9.62 -1.01
CA GLN A 18 16.14 9.13 -0.48
C GLN A 18 16.61 7.84 -1.14
N ARG A 19 15.71 7.10 -1.78
CA ARG A 19 16.03 5.87 -2.50
C ARG A 19 15.82 6.09 -4.00
N PRO A 20 16.91 6.15 -4.80
CA PRO A 20 16.78 6.31 -6.23
C PRO A 20 16.10 5.08 -6.86
N PRO A 21 15.48 5.23 -8.04
CA PRO A 21 14.99 4.09 -8.81
C PRO A 21 16.07 3.03 -9.04
N ASP A 22 15.69 1.75 -9.05
CA ASP A 22 16.56 0.63 -9.36
C ASP A 22 15.94 -0.29 -10.43
N ILE A 23 16.65 -1.36 -10.80
CA ILE A 23 16.20 -2.28 -11.86
C ILE A 23 14.86 -2.97 -11.52
N ASP A 24 14.62 -3.22 -10.23
CA ASP A 24 13.40 -3.85 -9.73
C ASP A 24 12.24 -2.83 -9.66
N ASN A 25 12.56 -1.57 -9.39
CA ASN A 25 11.60 -0.47 -9.35
C ASN A 25 12.09 0.79 -10.08
N PRO A 26 12.02 0.81 -11.43
CA PRO A 26 12.50 1.93 -12.24
C PRO A 26 11.68 3.21 -12.08
N ARG A 27 10.54 3.16 -11.38
CA ARG A 27 9.70 4.34 -11.07
C ARG A 27 10.05 5.00 -9.74
N GLY A 28 11.03 4.48 -9.01
CA GLY A 28 11.44 5.03 -7.71
C GLY A 28 10.49 4.66 -6.58
N TYR A 29 10.89 5.04 -5.37
CA TYR A 29 10.21 4.64 -4.15
C TYR A 29 9.43 5.81 -3.57
N TYR A 30 8.12 5.64 -3.47
CA TYR A 30 7.26 6.54 -2.71
C TYR A 30 7.43 6.29 -1.20
N GLU A 31 8.61 6.64 -0.68
CA GLU A 31 8.99 6.52 0.71
C GLU A 31 9.13 7.90 1.34
N PHE A 32 8.78 7.97 2.63
CA PHE A 32 8.93 9.15 3.46
C PHE A 32 9.33 8.68 4.86
N GLN A 33 10.63 8.65 5.15
CA GLN A 33 11.19 8.10 6.38
C GLN A 33 10.58 8.67 7.67
N PRO A 34 10.20 9.97 7.78
CA PRO A 34 9.65 10.54 9.00
C PRO A 34 8.40 9.82 9.54
N VAL A 35 7.62 9.14 8.69
CA VAL A 35 6.45 8.37 9.14
C VAL A 35 6.80 7.30 10.18
N LYS A 36 8.02 6.75 10.14
CA LYS A 36 8.47 5.70 11.07
C LYS A 36 8.65 6.20 12.50
N ARG A 37 8.81 7.52 12.66
CA ARG A 37 8.99 8.19 13.95
C ARG A 37 7.75 8.96 14.40
N THR A 38 6.57 8.64 13.83
CA THR A 38 5.34 9.40 14.11
C THR A 38 4.98 9.41 15.60
N ARG A 39 5.27 8.33 16.34
CA ARG A 39 5.02 8.26 17.78
C ARG A 39 5.87 9.26 18.56
N GLU A 40 7.13 9.42 18.18
CA GLU A 40 8.08 10.30 18.85
C GLU A 40 7.98 11.75 18.35
N ASP A 41 7.78 11.93 17.05
CA ASP A 41 7.76 13.21 16.35
C ASP A 41 6.75 13.20 15.18
N PRO A 42 5.50 13.61 15.41
CA PRO A 42 4.50 13.78 14.37
C PRO A 42 4.64 15.10 13.59
N GLY A 43 5.77 15.81 13.72
CA GLY A 43 5.99 17.15 13.14
C GLY A 43 5.87 17.22 11.62
N TRP A 44 5.88 16.09 10.92
CA TRP A 44 5.67 16.02 9.47
C TRP A 44 4.21 16.23 9.04
N ILE A 45 3.23 15.97 9.93
CA ILE A 45 1.81 15.94 9.59
C ILE A 45 1.29 17.27 9.03
N PRO A 46 1.62 18.45 9.59
CA PRO A 46 1.21 19.73 9.00
C PRO A 46 1.66 19.88 7.53
N GLY A 47 2.84 19.38 7.17
CA GLY A 47 3.37 19.41 5.81
C GLY A 47 2.74 18.39 4.85
N ALA A 48 1.92 17.47 5.37
CA ALA A 48 1.23 16.42 4.62
C ALA A 48 -0.24 16.74 4.31
N ILE A 49 -0.76 17.88 4.75
CA ILE A 49 -2.13 18.30 4.43
C ILE A 49 -2.29 18.40 2.91
N GLY A 50 -3.31 17.73 2.37
CA GLY A 50 -3.56 17.66 0.93
C GLY A 50 -2.60 16.77 0.14
N LYS A 51 -1.79 15.94 0.81
CA LYS A 51 -0.85 15.01 0.20
C LYS A 51 -1.19 13.57 0.53
N VAL A 52 -0.74 12.64 -0.31
CA VAL A 52 -0.80 11.21 -0.03
C VAL A 52 0.53 10.74 0.55
N VAL A 53 0.47 9.93 1.61
CA VAL A 53 1.65 9.38 2.30
C VAL A 53 1.50 7.87 2.42
N LYS A 54 2.55 7.13 2.10
CA LYS A 54 2.59 5.68 2.28
C LYS A 54 3.02 5.36 3.71
N MET A 55 2.18 4.62 4.44
CA MET A 55 2.49 4.15 5.78
C MET A 55 2.31 2.64 5.88
N VAL A 56 3.14 2.00 6.72
CA VAL A 56 2.88 0.62 7.18
C VAL A 56 1.69 0.68 8.13
N HIS A 57 0.77 -0.28 8.04
CA HIS A 57 -0.52 -0.26 8.75
C HIS A 57 -0.38 -0.03 10.26
N LEU A 58 0.64 -0.61 10.90
CA LEU A 58 0.89 -0.45 12.33
C LEU A 58 1.17 0.99 12.74
N LEU A 59 1.77 1.81 11.86
CA LEU A 59 2.09 3.21 12.14
C LEU A 59 0.82 4.09 12.17
N LEU A 60 -0.31 3.60 11.65
CA LEU A 60 -1.58 4.31 11.74
C LEU A 60 -2.06 4.44 13.20
N LEU A 61 -1.66 3.51 14.08
CA LEU A 61 -1.98 3.54 15.50
C LEU A 61 -1.30 4.71 16.24
N ASP A 62 -0.25 5.29 15.64
CA ASP A 62 0.53 6.38 16.21
C ASP A 62 0.12 7.76 15.66
N LEU A 63 -0.84 7.80 14.73
CA LEU A 63 -1.32 9.08 14.17
C LEU A 63 -2.05 9.89 15.25
N PRO A 64 -1.68 11.18 15.46
CA PRO A 64 -2.37 12.04 16.40
C PRO A 64 -3.85 12.22 16.06
N LEU A 65 -4.70 12.15 17.08
CA LEU A 65 -6.15 12.36 16.93
C LEU A 65 -6.53 13.83 16.71
N SER A 66 -5.57 14.75 16.64
CA SER A 66 -5.83 16.16 16.27
C SER A 66 -6.12 16.33 14.76
N GLY A 67 -5.63 15.42 13.92
CA GLY A 67 -5.84 15.43 12.47
C GLY A 67 -7.16 14.83 12.00
N ARG A 68 -7.38 14.88 10.68
CA ARG A 68 -8.41 14.11 9.96
C ARG A 68 -7.75 13.40 8.79
N TYR A 69 -8.00 12.10 8.68
CA TYR A 69 -7.30 11.21 7.76
C TYR A 69 -8.30 10.45 6.90
N ARG A 70 -8.02 10.38 5.61
CA ARG A 70 -8.62 9.40 4.70
C ARG A 70 -7.59 8.32 4.42
N VAL A 71 -7.94 7.08 4.71
CA VAL A 71 -7.03 5.93 4.61
C VAL A 71 -7.54 4.96 3.55
N VAL A 72 -6.72 4.69 2.54
CA VAL A 72 -6.95 3.60 1.59
C VAL A 72 -6.12 2.40 2.04
N LEU A 73 -6.76 1.42 2.68
CA LEU A 73 -6.13 0.20 3.14
C LEU A 73 -6.00 -0.79 1.96
N MET A 74 -4.77 -0.99 1.49
CA MET A 74 -4.49 -2.00 0.47
C MET A 74 -4.54 -3.41 1.07
N ARG A 75 -5.45 -4.25 0.60
CA ARG A 75 -5.46 -5.69 0.88
C ARG A 75 -4.66 -6.43 -0.17
N ARG A 76 -3.79 -7.31 0.28
CA ARG A 76 -3.13 -8.32 -0.55
C ARG A 76 -3.41 -9.69 0.04
N ASN A 77 -3.59 -10.69 -0.83
CA ASN A 77 -3.72 -12.07 -0.39
C ASN A 77 -2.41 -12.50 0.30
N LEU A 78 -2.41 -12.54 1.64
CA LEU A 78 -1.23 -12.88 2.44
C LEU A 78 -0.70 -14.26 2.13
N LEU A 79 -1.57 -15.21 1.77
CA LEU A 79 -1.14 -16.54 1.35
C LEU A 79 -0.28 -16.46 0.08
N GLU A 80 -0.63 -15.59 -0.87
CA GLU A 80 0.18 -15.36 -2.08
C GLU A 80 1.47 -14.60 -1.77
N VAL A 81 1.45 -13.63 -0.86
CA VAL A 81 2.66 -12.90 -0.45
C VAL A 81 3.67 -13.83 0.22
N VAL A 82 3.22 -14.66 1.17
CA VAL A 82 4.09 -15.61 1.88
C VAL A 82 4.59 -16.71 0.94
N ARG A 83 3.73 -17.24 0.06
CA ARG A 83 4.16 -18.22 -0.97
C ARG A 83 5.22 -17.65 -1.91
N SER A 84 5.04 -16.41 -2.38
CA SER A 84 5.99 -15.74 -3.27
C SER A 84 7.34 -15.45 -2.58
N GLN A 85 7.30 -15.08 -1.29
CA GLN A 85 8.50 -14.85 -0.49
C GLN A 85 9.32 -16.13 -0.29
N ASN A 86 8.66 -17.27 -0.05
CA ASN A 86 9.34 -18.56 0.09
C ASN A 86 10.01 -19.00 -1.21
N VAL A 87 9.33 -18.87 -2.35
CA VAL A 87 9.91 -19.16 -3.68
C VAL A 87 11.14 -18.28 -3.93
N MET A 88 11.14 -17.02 -3.50
CA MET A 88 12.29 -16.13 -3.62
C MET A 88 13.45 -16.52 -2.68
N LEU A 89 13.16 -16.92 -1.44
CA LEU A 89 14.18 -17.35 -0.46
C LEU A 89 14.82 -18.68 -0.83
N GLU A 90 14.03 -19.65 -1.32
CA GLU A 90 14.50 -20.93 -1.84
C GLU A 90 15.46 -20.73 -3.02
N ARG A 91 15.12 -19.84 -3.96
CA ARG A 91 16.00 -19.47 -5.09
C ARG A 91 17.34 -18.85 -4.64
N LEU A 92 17.35 -18.18 -3.49
CA LEU A 92 18.54 -17.56 -2.91
C LEU A 92 19.31 -18.49 -1.96
N GLY A 93 18.92 -19.77 -1.86
CA GLY A 93 19.55 -20.75 -0.97
C GLY A 93 19.42 -20.40 0.52
N LYS A 94 18.46 -19.54 0.88
CA LYS A 94 18.20 -19.16 2.27
C LYS A 94 16.96 -19.91 2.77
N SER A 95 17.11 -20.68 3.85
CA SER A 95 15.96 -21.27 4.51
C SER A 95 15.17 -20.20 5.26
N SER A 96 13.84 -20.19 5.13
CA SER A 96 12.94 -19.45 6.01
C SER A 96 12.99 -20.07 7.42
N GLN A 97 13.94 -19.64 8.27
CA GLN A 97 13.98 -20.09 9.67
C GLN A 97 13.04 -19.30 10.59
N ASP A 98 12.26 -18.36 10.07
CA ASP A 98 11.44 -17.47 10.88
C ASP A 98 9.94 -17.68 10.65
N LEU A 99 9.30 -18.33 11.64
CA LEU A 99 7.85 -18.55 11.84
C LEU A 99 7.08 -19.41 10.80
N PRO A 100 6.26 -20.38 11.25
CA PRO A 100 5.34 -21.11 10.36
C PRO A 100 4.36 -20.16 9.65
N GLN A 101 4.07 -20.43 8.38
CA GLN A 101 3.20 -19.61 7.52
C GLN A 101 1.85 -19.28 8.17
N ASP A 102 1.21 -20.25 8.81
CA ASP A 102 -0.09 -20.08 9.44
C ASP A 102 -0.03 -19.05 10.59
N ARG A 103 1.07 -19.03 11.34
CA ARG A 103 1.30 -18.05 12.42
C ARG A 103 1.51 -16.65 11.87
N LEU A 104 2.21 -16.51 10.74
CA LEU A 104 2.39 -15.19 10.09
C LEU A 104 1.06 -14.61 9.63
N ILE A 105 0.19 -15.44 9.06
CA ILE A 105 -1.15 -15.04 8.60
C ILE A 105 -2.01 -14.63 9.79
N GLU A 106 -2.00 -15.43 10.87
CA GLU A 106 -2.73 -15.14 12.11
C GLU A 106 -2.30 -13.80 12.71
N VAL A 107 -0.99 -13.58 12.87
CA VAL A 107 -0.44 -12.34 13.44
C VAL A 107 -0.79 -11.14 12.56
N TYR A 108 -0.63 -11.24 11.24
CA TYR A 108 -1.00 -10.13 10.35
C TYR A 108 -2.50 -9.84 10.42
N GLY A 109 -3.34 -10.88 10.41
CA GLY A 109 -4.80 -10.74 10.52
C GLY A 109 -5.19 -10.01 11.80
N SER A 110 -4.62 -10.41 12.94
CA SER A 110 -4.84 -9.74 14.23
C SER A 110 -4.39 -8.28 14.22
N GLN A 111 -3.22 -7.97 13.66
CA GLN A 111 -2.73 -6.61 13.53
C GLN A 111 -3.65 -5.74 12.65
N MET A 112 -4.15 -6.29 11.54
CA MET A 112 -5.05 -5.58 10.64
C MET A 112 -6.39 -5.29 11.31
N GLU A 113 -6.95 -6.25 12.06
CA GLU A 113 -8.19 -6.00 12.80
C GLU A 113 -7.99 -4.93 13.87
N LYS A 114 -6.89 -4.99 14.62
CA LYS A 114 -6.53 -3.95 15.59
C LYS A 114 -6.47 -2.54 14.97
N VAL A 115 -5.89 -2.42 13.77
CA VAL A 115 -5.81 -1.13 13.04
C VAL A 115 -7.19 -0.66 12.58
N LYS A 116 -8.02 -1.55 12.03
CA LYS A 116 -9.38 -1.22 11.62
C LYS A 116 -10.24 -0.80 12.82
N ASP A 117 -10.15 -1.53 13.93
CA ASP A 117 -10.87 -1.21 15.16
C ASP A 117 -10.45 0.14 15.71
N HIS A 118 -9.15 0.45 15.74
CA HIS A 118 -8.68 1.78 16.13
C HIS A 118 -9.31 2.90 15.29
N MET A 119 -9.38 2.74 13.96
CA MET A 119 -10.01 3.72 13.07
C MET A 119 -11.53 3.80 13.27
N ARG A 120 -12.21 2.65 13.43
CA ARG A 120 -13.66 2.58 13.71
C ARG A 120 -14.03 3.22 15.04
N SER A 121 -13.18 3.09 16.06
CA SER A 121 -13.36 3.75 17.36
C SER A 121 -13.13 5.27 17.31
N ASN A 122 -12.55 5.80 16.22
CA ASN A 122 -12.26 7.21 16.04
C ASN A 122 -12.87 7.77 14.74
N PRO A 123 -14.19 7.64 14.51
CA PRO A 123 -14.82 7.92 13.21
C PRO A 123 -14.82 9.41 12.82
N HIS A 124 -14.69 10.31 13.79
CA HIS A 124 -14.54 11.75 13.53
C HIS A 124 -13.14 12.13 13.01
N ARG A 125 -12.18 11.20 13.12
CA ARG A 125 -10.78 11.40 12.74
C ARG A 125 -10.40 10.58 11.52
N PHE A 126 -10.90 9.35 11.42
CA PHE A 126 -10.59 8.44 10.33
C PHE A 126 -11.81 8.14 9.48
N GLN A 127 -11.65 8.31 8.17
CA GLN A 127 -12.45 7.65 7.16
C GLN A 127 -11.53 6.64 6.48
N PHE A 128 -11.99 5.42 6.25
CA PHE A 128 -11.19 4.45 5.53
C PHE A 128 -12.02 3.61 4.57
N MET A 129 -11.36 3.16 3.51
CA MET A 129 -11.86 2.14 2.59
C MET A 129 -10.80 1.06 2.43
N GLU A 130 -11.23 -0.13 2.02
CA GLU A 130 -10.33 -1.24 1.68
C GLU A 130 -10.28 -1.37 0.15
N ALA A 131 -9.09 -1.53 -0.41
CA ALA A 131 -8.87 -1.76 -1.84
C ALA A 131 -8.15 -3.09 -2.03
N ASP A 132 -8.78 -4.04 -2.73
CA ASP A 132 -8.19 -5.34 -3.01
C ASP A 132 -7.20 -5.25 -4.18
N TYR A 133 -5.94 -5.59 -3.93
CA TYR A 133 -4.90 -5.57 -4.95
C TYR A 133 -5.17 -6.55 -6.10
N GLY A 134 -5.67 -7.75 -5.81
CA GLY A 134 -5.93 -8.77 -6.82
C GLY A 134 -7.05 -8.36 -7.76
N GLU A 135 -8.12 -7.75 -7.22
CA GLU A 135 -9.21 -7.17 -8.00
C GLU A 135 -8.72 -5.95 -8.81
N LEU A 136 -7.97 -5.03 -8.19
CA LEU A 136 -7.43 -3.85 -8.88
C LEU A 136 -6.55 -4.23 -10.07
N ILE A 137 -5.79 -5.32 -9.96
CA ILE A 137 -4.98 -5.84 -11.05
C ILE A 137 -5.88 -6.53 -12.09
N ARG A 138 -6.87 -7.33 -11.68
CA ARG A 138 -7.71 -8.11 -12.63
C ARG A 138 -8.63 -7.22 -13.46
N ASP A 139 -9.33 -6.30 -12.80
CA ASP A 139 -10.26 -5.34 -13.38
C ASP A 139 -10.12 -4.00 -12.62
N PRO A 140 -9.26 -3.08 -13.10
CA PRO A 140 -8.95 -1.85 -12.38
C PRO A 140 -10.11 -0.87 -12.32
N CYS A 141 -11.03 -0.90 -13.29
CA CYS A 141 -12.01 0.18 -13.48
C CYS A 141 -12.91 0.43 -12.26
N PRO A 142 -13.53 -0.60 -11.63
CA PRO A 142 -14.34 -0.40 -10.44
C PRO A 142 -13.54 0.18 -9.27
N GLY A 143 -12.41 -0.46 -8.92
CA GLY A 143 -11.59 -0.06 -7.77
C GLY A 143 -10.95 1.33 -7.94
N VAL A 144 -10.56 1.72 -9.16
CA VAL A 144 -10.05 3.07 -9.45
C VAL A 144 -11.13 4.13 -9.19
N ARG A 145 -12.36 3.88 -9.62
CA ARG A 145 -13.49 4.81 -9.40
C ARG A 145 -13.81 4.96 -7.92
N GLU A 146 -13.89 3.85 -7.18
CA GLU A 146 -14.15 3.89 -5.74
C GLU A 146 -13.09 4.69 -4.99
N VAL A 147 -11.81 4.48 -5.31
CA VAL A 147 -10.70 5.26 -4.71
C VAL A 147 -10.80 6.74 -5.09
N SER A 148 -11.14 7.05 -6.34
CA SER A 148 -11.32 8.43 -6.79
C SER A 148 -12.44 9.13 -6.01
N GLU A 149 -13.61 8.52 -5.92
CA GLU A 149 -14.77 9.05 -5.19
C GLU A 149 -14.47 9.25 -3.71
N PHE A 150 -13.87 8.23 -3.06
CA PHE A 150 -13.49 8.29 -1.65
C PHE A 150 -12.53 9.46 -1.35
N LEU A 151 -11.61 9.76 -2.28
CA LEU A 151 -10.62 10.82 -2.11
C LEU A 151 -11.10 12.20 -2.58
N GLY A 152 -12.33 12.31 -3.09
CA GLY A 152 -12.97 13.58 -3.45
C GLY A 152 -13.00 13.90 -4.95
N GLY A 153 -12.96 12.88 -5.81
CA GLY A 153 -13.08 13.02 -7.27
C GLY A 153 -11.74 13.27 -7.96
N LEU A 154 -10.90 12.24 -7.99
CA LEU A 154 -9.62 12.24 -8.71
C LEU A 154 -9.78 11.88 -10.19
N ASP A 155 -8.75 12.17 -11.00
CA ASP A 155 -8.69 11.83 -12.42
C ASP A 155 -8.54 10.31 -12.62
N VAL A 156 -9.67 9.65 -12.89
CA VAL A 156 -9.79 8.19 -13.08
C VAL A 156 -8.95 7.69 -14.25
N ASP A 157 -8.84 8.45 -15.34
CA ASP A 157 -8.10 8.02 -16.53
C ASP A 157 -6.59 8.02 -16.26
N ARG A 158 -6.08 9.07 -15.59
CA ARG A 158 -4.67 9.12 -15.14
C ARG A 158 -4.36 8.05 -14.11
N MET A 159 -5.28 7.80 -13.18
CA MET A 159 -5.15 6.70 -12.23
C MET A 159 -5.03 5.34 -12.93
N ARG A 160 -5.92 5.05 -13.90
CA ARG A 160 -5.94 3.77 -14.61
C ARG A 160 -4.64 3.49 -15.39
N ALA A 161 -4.07 4.53 -16.00
CA ALA A 161 -2.80 4.43 -16.75
C ALA A 161 -1.62 3.93 -15.90
N VAL A 162 -1.68 4.06 -14.57
CA VAL A 162 -0.65 3.52 -13.66
C VAL A 162 -0.74 1.99 -13.54
N VAL A 163 -1.94 1.42 -13.62
CA VAL A 163 -2.21 -0.01 -13.39
C VAL A 163 -1.96 -0.85 -14.64
N GLU A 164 -2.28 -0.33 -15.83
CA GLU A 164 -2.16 -1.04 -17.12
C GLU A 164 -0.74 -1.63 -17.37
N PRO A 165 0.38 -0.92 -17.10
CA PRO A 165 1.72 -1.50 -17.25
C PRO A 165 2.06 -2.57 -16.20
N THR A 166 1.45 -2.50 -15.01
CA THR A 166 1.64 -3.50 -13.94
C THR A 166 0.98 -4.82 -14.33
N LEU A 167 -0.21 -4.73 -14.94
CA LEU A 167 -0.92 -5.84 -15.58
C LEU A 167 -0.08 -6.53 -16.66
N TYR A 168 0.59 -5.74 -17.51
CA TYR A 168 1.48 -6.25 -18.54
C TYR A 168 2.68 -7.01 -17.94
N ARG A 169 3.37 -6.44 -16.94
CA ARG A 169 4.51 -7.11 -16.27
C ARG A 169 4.13 -8.44 -15.63
N ILE A 170 3.01 -8.48 -14.91
CA ILE A 170 2.51 -9.73 -14.28
C ILE A 170 2.19 -10.80 -15.33
N ARG A 171 1.66 -10.41 -16.50
CA ARG A 171 1.38 -11.34 -17.61
C ARG A 171 2.65 -11.90 -18.22
N VAL A 172 3.70 -11.08 -18.38
CA VAL A 172 5.01 -11.51 -18.87
C VAL A 172 5.69 -12.45 -17.85
N GLU A 173 5.68 -12.11 -16.56
CA GLU A 173 6.26 -12.96 -15.49
C GLU A 173 5.54 -14.31 -15.32
N ARG A 174 4.22 -14.37 -15.58
CA ARG A 174 3.44 -15.62 -15.57
C ARG A 174 3.51 -16.39 -16.90
N GLY A 175 4.19 -15.83 -17.90
CA GLY A 175 4.08 -16.22 -19.30
C GLY A 175 5.38 -16.65 -19.98
N GLU A 176 6.37 -17.20 -19.26
CA GLU A 176 7.54 -17.90 -19.85
C GLU A 176 7.94 -19.16 -19.05
N ASN A 177 6.97 -19.87 -18.48
CA ASN A 177 7.15 -21.27 -18.08
C ASN A 177 6.16 -22.15 -18.86
N ARG A 178 6.41 -22.29 -20.16
CA ARG A 178 5.94 -23.43 -20.96
C ARG A 178 7.15 -24.09 -21.57
N LEU A 179 7.56 -25.21 -20.98
CA LEU A 179 8.07 -26.35 -21.72
C LEU A 179 6.98 -27.41 -21.70
#